data_AF-C4IYH3-F1
#
_entry.id   AF-C4IYH3-F1
#
_cell.length_a   1.000
_cell.length_b   1.000
_cell.length_c   1.000
_cell.angle_alpha   90.00
_cell.angle_beta   90.00
_cell.angle_gamma   90.00
#
_symmetry.space_group_name_H-M   'P 1'
#
loop_
_entity.id
_entity.type
_entity.pdbx_description
1 polymer ?
#
loop_
_entity_poly.entity_id
_entity_poly.type
_entity_poly.pdbx_seq_one_letter_code
_entity_poly.pdbx_strand_id
1 'polypeptide(L)'
;MGAGARADPTRIRVADLRESSNDPLSRSVRYRLKKEHGIEGGIPVVFSLEKPKAKLLPFQASKEEETPSDYQIVPGFRVRIIPVLGTIPAIFGQVMASYVVTQLAGLDFQTEPVVNLDLDHYRILHQRLIEHEELMYGTAEQVLMLKR
;
A
#
# COMPACT_ATOMS: atom_id res chain seq x y z
N MET A 1 8.72 -0.52 2.67
CA MET A 1 7.83 0.56 2.15
C MET A 1 7.37 1.42 3.33
N GLY A 2 6.69 2.54 3.09
CA GLY A 2 6.31 3.47 4.17
C GLY A 2 5.19 2.92 5.07
N ALA A 3 5.48 2.74 6.37
CA ALA A 3 4.50 2.31 7.38
C ALA A 3 3.77 3.47 8.09
N GLY A 4 4.16 4.72 7.80
CA GLY A 4 3.61 5.91 8.46
C GLY A 4 2.21 6.31 7.98
N ALA A 5 1.49 7.03 8.84
CA ALA A 5 0.11 7.48 8.60
C ALA A 5 -0.89 6.34 8.26
N ARG A 6 -0.62 5.13 8.76
CA ARG A 6 -1.42 3.92 8.62
C ARG A 6 -1.83 3.38 9.98
N ALA A 7 -2.94 2.64 10.00
CA ALA A 7 -3.50 2.08 11.22
C ALA A 7 -4.18 0.71 11.01
N ASP A 8 -4.51 0.33 9.77
CA ASP A 8 -5.22 -0.92 9.49
C ASP A 8 -4.23 -2.06 9.15
N PRO A 9 -3.96 -2.99 10.07
CA PRO A 9 -3.03 -4.09 9.82
C PRO A 9 -3.59 -5.09 8.80
N THR A 10 -4.91 -5.14 8.59
CA THR A 10 -5.55 -6.09 7.66
C THR A 10 -5.29 -5.73 6.20
N ARG A 11 -4.79 -4.52 5.93
CA ARG A 11 -4.45 -4.01 4.60
C ARG A 11 -2.98 -4.24 4.23
N ILE A 12 -2.19 -4.84 5.11
CA ILE A 12 -0.78 -5.17 4.85
C ILE A 12 -0.72 -6.36 3.90
N ARG A 13 0.14 -6.27 2.88
CA ARG A 13 0.33 -7.30 1.87
C ARG A 13 1.81 -7.48 1.56
N VAL A 14 2.15 -8.70 1.16
CA VAL A 14 3.41 -9.03 0.50
C VAL A 14 3.09 -9.21 -0.98
N ALA A 15 3.76 -8.49 -1.86
CA ALA A 15 3.62 -8.65 -3.32
C ALA A 15 4.87 -8.11 -4.03
N ASP A 16 4.89 -8.16 -5.36
CA ASP A 16 5.96 -7.55 -6.11
C ASP A 16 5.97 -6.02 -5.94
N LEU A 17 7.16 -5.43 -5.97
CA LEU A 17 7.34 -3.98 -5.92
C LEU A 17 6.48 -3.25 -6.97
N ARG A 18 6.28 -3.83 -8.17
CA ARG A 18 5.42 -3.28 -9.23
C ARG A 18 3.98 -3.04 -8.79
N GLU A 19 3.47 -3.94 -7.96
CA GLU A 19 2.08 -3.95 -7.51
C GLU A 19 1.84 -2.98 -6.34
N SER A 20 2.91 -2.47 -5.72
CA SER A 20 2.79 -1.56 -4.59
C SER A 20 2.13 -0.22 -4.98
N SER A 21 1.08 0.14 -4.26
CA SER A 21 0.27 1.35 -4.48
C SER A 21 0.14 2.17 -3.19
N ASN A 22 -0.43 3.37 -3.29
CA ASN A 22 -0.78 4.24 -2.16
C ASN A 22 0.37 4.72 -1.24
N ASP A 23 1.63 4.55 -1.62
CA ASP A 23 2.79 5.02 -0.84
C ASP A 23 3.78 5.85 -1.70
N PRO A 24 4.03 7.13 -1.35
CA PRO A 24 5.03 7.96 -2.04
C PRO A 24 6.44 7.37 -2.04
N LEU A 25 6.84 6.70 -0.95
CA LEU A 25 8.17 6.09 -0.87
C LEU A 25 8.30 4.93 -1.88
N SER A 26 7.29 4.04 -1.92
CA SER A 26 7.20 2.98 -2.93
C SER A 26 7.32 3.51 -4.36
N ARG A 27 6.63 4.62 -4.66
CA ARG A 27 6.69 5.27 -5.99
C ARG A 27 8.09 5.77 -6.32
N SER A 28 8.75 6.46 -5.39
CA SER A 28 10.12 6.96 -5.58
C SER A 28 11.12 5.81 -5.76
N VAL A 29 10.99 4.73 -4.99
CA VAL A 29 11.83 3.53 -5.11
C VAL A 29 11.66 2.89 -6.49
N ARG A 30 10.43 2.66 -6.95
CA ARG A 30 10.16 2.14 -8.31
C ARG A 30 10.75 3.01 -9.40
N TYR A 31 10.52 4.32 -9.32
CA TYR A 31 11.03 5.26 -10.31
C TYR A 31 12.55 5.20 -10.40
N ARG A 32 13.24 5.18 -9.25
CA ARG A 32 14.70 5.13 -9.19
C ARG A 32 15.25 3.81 -9.72
N LEU A 33 14.70 2.68 -9.27
CA LEU A 33 15.12 1.35 -9.72
C LEU A 33 14.94 1.16 -11.23
N LYS A 34 13.81 1.62 -11.78
CA LYS A 34 13.56 1.60 -13.22
C LYS A 34 14.54 2.50 -13.97
N LYS A 35 14.77 3.71 -13.49
CA LYS A 35 15.61 4.71 -14.18
C LYS A 35 17.10 4.37 -14.14
N GLU A 36 17.62 3.95 -12.99
CA GLU A 36 19.06 3.77 -12.75
C GLU A 36 19.52 2.34 -13.03
N HIS A 37 18.64 1.36 -12.89
CA HIS A 37 19.01 -0.06 -12.99
C HIS A 37 18.15 -0.86 -13.98
N GLY A 38 17.14 -0.25 -14.61
CA GLY A 38 16.20 -0.97 -15.49
C GLY A 38 15.35 -2.02 -14.77
N ILE A 39 15.34 -2.01 -13.43
CA ILE A 39 14.62 -2.99 -12.63
C ILE A 39 13.18 -2.51 -12.48
N GLU A 40 12.25 -3.25 -13.09
CA GLU A 40 10.84 -2.93 -12.97
C GLU A 40 10.15 -3.72 -11.85
N GLY A 41 10.58 -4.94 -11.55
CA GLY A 41 10.04 -5.81 -10.49
C GLY A 41 10.92 -7.03 -10.23
N GLY A 42 10.33 -8.10 -9.72
CA GLY A 42 11.03 -9.27 -9.18
C GLY A 42 11.50 -9.09 -7.73
N ILE A 43 10.97 -8.07 -7.04
CA ILE A 43 11.39 -7.70 -5.68
C ILE A 43 10.17 -7.80 -4.77
N PRO A 44 10.09 -8.80 -3.87
CA PRO A 44 9.01 -8.89 -2.91
C PRO A 44 9.11 -7.76 -1.89
N VAL A 45 7.99 -7.08 -1.65
CA VAL A 45 7.90 -5.98 -0.70
C VAL A 45 6.68 -6.12 0.21
N VAL A 46 6.83 -5.64 1.45
CA VAL A 46 5.71 -5.45 2.38
C VAL A 46 5.23 -4.01 2.30
N PHE A 47 3.94 -3.83 2.01
CA PHE A 47 3.28 -2.53 1.91
C PHE A 47 1.83 -2.61 2.42
N SER A 48 1.17 -1.46 2.55
CA SER A 48 -0.24 -1.39 2.92
C SER A 48 -1.06 -0.76 1.79
N LEU A 49 -2.20 -1.38 1.48
CA LEU A 49 -3.20 -0.85 0.54
C LEU A 49 -4.02 0.30 1.13
N GLU A 50 -3.93 0.52 2.44
CA GLU A 50 -4.58 1.64 3.11
C GLU A 50 -4.06 2.97 2.52
N LYS A 51 -4.94 3.97 2.36
CA LYS A 51 -4.52 5.33 1.98
C LYS A 51 -4.01 6.07 3.23
N PRO A 52 -2.99 6.94 3.10
CA PRO A 52 -2.51 7.70 4.26
C PRO A 52 -3.64 8.52 4.89
N LYS A 53 -3.92 8.29 6.17
CA LYS A 53 -5.01 8.98 6.90
C LYS A 53 -4.57 10.31 7.51
N ALA A 54 -3.27 10.46 7.75
CA ALA A 54 -2.71 11.66 8.36
C ALA A 54 -1.83 12.42 7.37
N LYS A 55 -1.92 13.74 7.44
CA LYS A 55 -0.98 14.65 6.77
C LYS A 55 0.28 14.80 7.63
N LEU A 56 1.34 15.27 7.00
CA LEU A 56 2.56 15.67 7.69
C LEU A 56 2.20 16.75 8.72
N LEU A 57 2.52 16.50 9.99
CA LEU A 57 2.32 17.51 11.03
C LEU A 57 3.32 18.65 10.80
N PRO A 58 2.90 19.91 10.96
CA PRO A 58 3.82 21.03 10.98
C PRO A 58 4.80 20.82 12.14
N PHE A 59 6.08 21.07 11.89
CA PHE A 59 7.07 21.07 12.95
C PHE A 59 6.80 22.27 13.85
N GLN A 60 6.26 22.04 15.04
CA GLN A 60 6.13 23.06 16.08
C GLN A 60 7.39 22.95 16.93
N ALA A 61 8.39 23.79 16.63
CA ALA A 61 9.57 23.93 17.49
C ALA A 61 9.07 24.45 18.85
N SER A 62 9.04 23.59 19.86
CA SER A 62 8.53 23.96 21.18
C SER A 62 9.55 24.73 22.02
N LYS A 63 10.81 24.80 21.56
CA LYS A 63 11.88 25.66 22.10
C LYS A 63 12.83 26.03 20.96
N GLU A 64 13.47 27.18 21.06
CA GLU A 64 14.41 27.76 20.08
C GLU A 64 15.67 26.90 19.81
N GLU A 65 15.79 25.73 20.46
CA GLU A 65 16.97 24.84 20.42
C GLU A 65 16.78 23.54 19.63
N GLU A 66 15.55 23.15 19.27
CA GLU A 66 15.34 21.90 18.52
C GLU A 66 15.38 22.15 17.01
N THR A 67 16.52 21.85 16.38
CA THR A 67 16.68 22.00 14.94
C THR A 67 16.14 20.74 14.26
N PRO A 68 15.42 20.82 13.13
CA PRO A 68 14.99 19.64 12.37
C PRO A 68 16.15 18.72 11.95
N SER A 69 17.40 19.17 12.01
CA SER A 69 18.60 18.34 11.81
C SER A 69 18.81 17.30 12.91
N ASP A 70 18.35 17.57 14.13
CA ASP A 70 18.67 16.75 15.31
C ASP A 70 17.92 15.41 15.30
N TYR A 71 16.83 15.36 14.52
CA TYR A 71 16.03 14.16 14.28
C TYR A 71 16.35 13.50 12.91
N GLN A 72 17.38 13.97 12.20
CA GLN A 72 17.81 13.36 10.94
C GLN A 72 18.61 12.09 11.20
N ILE A 73 18.07 10.95 10.78
CA ILE A 73 18.82 9.69 10.70
C ILE A 73 19.78 9.72 9.50
N VAL A 74 19.46 10.50 8.47
CA VAL A 74 20.23 10.61 7.21
C VAL A 74 20.41 12.09 6.83
N PRO A 75 21.64 12.55 6.50
CA PRO A 75 21.89 13.92 6.08
C PRO A 75 21.01 14.34 4.90
N GLY A 76 20.34 15.49 5.01
CA GLY A 76 19.51 16.06 3.95
C GLY A 76 18.06 15.55 3.89
N PHE A 77 17.66 14.67 4.81
CA PHE A 77 16.28 14.23 4.93
C PHE A 77 15.45 15.30 5.65
N ARG A 78 14.43 15.87 4.99
CA ARG A 78 13.52 16.82 5.67
C ARG A 78 12.76 16.09 6.78
N VAL A 79 13.06 16.42 8.03
CA VAL A 79 12.29 15.93 9.17
C VAL A 79 10.93 16.60 9.15
N ARG A 80 9.94 15.82 8.74
CA ARG A 80 8.52 16.14 8.94
C ARG A 80 7.92 14.95 9.65
N ILE A 81 7.25 15.21 10.77
CA ILE A 81 6.72 14.16 11.63
C ILE A 81 5.53 13.54 10.91
N ILE A 82 5.74 12.35 10.34
CA ILE A 82 4.65 11.46 9.94
C ILE A 82 4.23 10.73 11.21
N PRO A 83 2.99 10.86 11.69
CA PRO A 83 2.53 10.07 12.83
C PRO A 83 2.57 8.59 12.46
N VAL A 84 3.15 7.78 13.35
CA VAL A 84 3.27 6.33 13.18
C VAL A 84 2.57 5.65 14.33
N LEU A 85 1.62 4.77 14.03
CA LEU A 85 1.09 3.83 15.00
C LEU A 85 2.10 2.69 15.13
N GLY A 86 2.84 2.61 16.24
CA GLY A 86 4.00 1.71 16.40
C GLY A 86 3.72 0.23 16.13
N THR A 87 2.46 -0.22 16.23
CA THR A 87 2.05 -1.57 15.87
C THR A 87 2.21 -1.86 14.38
N ILE A 88 2.03 -0.88 13.49
CA ILE A 88 2.13 -1.06 12.05
C ILE A 88 3.56 -1.39 11.60
N PRO A 89 4.61 -0.60 11.90
CA PRO A 89 5.97 -0.98 11.54
C PRO A 89 6.42 -2.29 12.21
N ALA A 90 5.94 -2.58 13.44
CA ALA A 90 6.21 -3.87 14.09
C ALA A 90 5.62 -5.04 13.29
N ILE A 91 4.36 -4.94 12.87
CA ILE A 91 3.71 -5.97 12.03
C ILE A 91 4.40 -6.07 10.67
N PHE A 92 4.80 -4.96 10.04
CA PHE A 92 5.58 -5.00 8.81
C PHE A 92 6.85 -5.84 8.98
N GLY A 93 7.60 -5.62 10.06
CA GLY A 93 8.80 -6.39 10.38
C GLY A 93 8.50 -7.89 10.61
N GLN A 94 7.43 -8.20 11.34
CA GLN A 94 7.01 -9.59 11.58
C GLN A 94 6.60 -10.30 10.29
N VAL A 95 5.87 -9.61 9.40
CA VAL A 95 5.50 -10.14 8.07
C VAL A 95 6.75 -10.39 7.23
N MET A 96 7.71 -9.46 7.21
CA MET A 96 8.99 -9.63 6.50
C MET A 96 9.77 -10.84 7.05
N ALA A 97 9.85 -10.98 8.37
CA ALA A 97 10.55 -12.09 9.00
C ALA A 97 9.89 -13.43 8.66
N SER A 98 8.55 -13.51 8.76
CA SER A 98 7.78 -14.71 8.39
C SER A 98 8.00 -15.09 6.93
N TYR A 99 7.96 -14.11 6.02
CA TYR A 99 8.26 -14.32 4.60
C TYR A 99 9.66 -14.90 4.38
N VAL A 100 10.69 -14.32 4.98
CA VAL A 100 12.07 -14.82 4.81
C VAL A 100 12.24 -16.23 5.40
N VAL A 101 11.69 -16.48 6.60
CA VAL A 101 11.82 -17.79 7.26
C VAL A 101 11.12 -18.89 6.46
N THR A 102 9.91 -18.63 5.93
CA THR A 102 9.18 -19.60 5.10
C THR A 102 9.93 -19.92 3.81
N GLN A 103 10.49 -18.91 3.13
CA GLN A 103 11.33 -19.10 1.94
C GLN A 103 12.57 -19.94 2.24
N LEU A 104 13.28 -19.66 3.34
CA LEU A 104 14.46 -20.44 3.76
C LEU A 104 14.10 -21.87 4.13
N ALA A 105 12.91 -22.11 4.69
CA ALA A 105 12.42 -23.44 5.02
C ALA A 105 11.89 -24.22 3.80
N GLY A 106 11.86 -23.62 2.60
CA GLY A 106 11.28 -24.24 1.41
C GLY A 106 9.76 -24.41 1.48
N LEU A 107 9.09 -23.65 2.34
CA LEU A 107 7.63 -23.63 2.44
C LEU A 107 7.06 -22.62 1.45
N ASP A 108 6.01 -23.03 0.73
CA ASP A 108 5.33 -22.14 -0.20
C ASP A 108 4.66 -20.98 0.56
N PHE A 109 4.92 -19.75 0.14
CA PHE A 109 4.35 -18.54 0.73
C PHE A 109 3.31 -17.99 -0.23
N GLN A 110 2.09 -18.46 -0.08
CA GLN A 110 0.97 -18.07 -0.94
C GLN A 110 0.41 -16.72 -0.50
N THR A 111 0.61 -15.70 -1.34
CA THR A 111 0.03 -14.36 -1.15
C THR A 111 -1.29 -14.24 -1.86
N GLU A 112 -2.27 -13.64 -1.19
CA GLU A 112 -3.49 -13.17 -1.87
C GLU A 112 -3.14 -12.15 -2.97
N PRO A 113 -3.73 -12.26 -4.17
CA PRO A 113 -3.45 -11.35 -5.27
C PRO A 113 -3.84 -9.92 -4.91
N VAL A 114 -3.03 -8.95 -5.35
CA VAL A 114 -3.34 -7.54 -5.19
C VAL A 114 -4.35 -7.12 -6.25
N VAL A 115 -5.63 -7.16 -5.89
CA VAL A 115 -6.72 -6.77 -6.80
C VAL A 115 -6.88 -5.24 -6.79
N ASN A 116 -6.54 -4.60 -7.91
CA ASN A 116 -6.87 -3.21 -8.19
C ASN A 116 -7.92 -3.16 -9.30
N LEU A 117 -9.20 -3.07 -8.94
CA LEU A 117 -10.28 -2.87 -9.90
C LEU A 117 -10.30 -1.40 -10.33
N ASP A 118 -10.04 -1.15 -11.61
CA ASP A 118 -10.32 0.14 -12.23
C ASP A 118 -11.81 0.27 -12.61
N LEU A 119 -12.19 1.46 -13.08
CA LEU A 119 -13.58 1.75 -13.47
C LEU A 119 -14.06 0.85 -14.61
N ASP A 120 -13.19 0.43 -15.52
CA ASP A 120 -13.58 -0.40 -16.66
C ASP A 120 -13.82 -1.85 -16.22
N HIS A 121 -13.02 -2.37 -15.30
CA HIS A 121 -13.31 -3.64 -14.63
C HIS A 121 -14.65 -3.60 -13.89
N TYR A 122 -14.95 -2.52 -13.16
CA TYR A 122 -16.25 -2.36 -12.51
C TYR A 122 -17.40 -2.33 -13.52
N ARG A 123 -17.25 -1.64 -14.65
CA ARG A 123 -18.25 -1.61 -15.73
C ARG A 123 -18.50 -2.98 -16.32
N ILE A 124 -17.44 -3.75 -16.58
CA ILE A 124 -17.54 -5.12 -17.10
C ILE A 124 -18.26 -6.03 -16.10
N LEU A 125 -17.88 -5.98 -14.82
CA LEU A 125 -18.52 -6.77 -13.77
C LEU A 125 -19.99 -6.40 -13.61
N HIS A 126 -20.32 -5.11 -13.67
CA HIS A 126 -21.69 -4.62 -13.61
C HIS A 126 -22.51 -5.08 -14.82
N GLN A 127 -21.95 -5.01 -16.04
CA GLN A 127 -22.63 -5.46 -17.24
C GLN A 127 -22.92 -6.97 -17.18
N ARG A 128 -21.94 -7.77 -16.72
CA ARG A 128 -22.13 -9.21 -16.50
C ARG A 128 -23.19 -9.51 -15.45
N LEU A 129 -23.27 -8.69 -14.40
CA LEU A 129 -24.31 -8.81 -13.39
C LEU A 129 -25.71 -8.53 -13.98
N ILE A 130 -25.85 -7.49 -14.80
CA ILE A 130 -27.11 -7.20 -15.52
C ILE A 130 -27.50 -8.39 -16.41
N GLU A 131 -26.58 -8.87 -17.24
CA GLU A 131 -26.83 -10.00 -18.14
C GLU A 131 -27.25 -11.25 -17.36
N HIS A 132 -26.61 -11.52 -16.22
CA HIS A 132 -26.98 -12.64 -15.36
C HIS A 132 -28.39 -12.50 -14.78
N GLU A 133 -28.76 -11.32 -14.28
CA GLU A 133 -30.09 -11.06 -13.70
C GLU A 133 -31.20 -11.14 -14.76
N GLU A 134 -30.96 -10.59 -15.95
CA GLU A 134 -31.88 -10.71 -17.09
C GLU A 134 -32.09 -12.17 -17.51
N LEU A 135 -31.02 -12.98 -17.55
CA LEU A 135 -31.09 -14.39 -17.90
C LEU A 135 -31.78 -15.24 -16.83
N MET A 136 -31.51 -14.99 -15.55
CA MET A 136 -32.01 -15.83 -14.45
C MET A 136 -33.41 -15.44 -13.98
N TYR A 137 -33.73 -14.16 -13.99
CA TYR A 137 -34.95 -13.62 -13.37
C TYR A 137 -35.81 -12.80 -14.35
N GLY A 138 -35.34 -12.57 -15.58
CA GLY A 138 -36.07 -11.84 -16.61
C GLY A 138 -36.10 -10.32 -16.41
N THR A 139 -35.37 -9.79 -15.43
CA THR A 139 -35.28 -8.36 -15.15
C THR A 139 -34.00 -8.02 -14.37
N ALA A 140 -33.40 -6.87 -14.67
CA ALA A 140 -32.28 -6.29 -13.92
C ALA A 140 -32.65 -4.98 -13.22
N GLU A 141 -33.94 -4.66 -13.06
CA GLU A 141 -34.41 -3.39 -12.48
C GLU A 141 -33.87 -3.09 -11.07
N GLN A 142 -33.57 -4.13 -10.29
CA GLN A 142 -33.05 -4.00 -8.92
C GLN A 142 -31.53 -3.85 -8.86
N VAL A 143 -30.81 -3.97 -9.98
CA VAL A 143 -29.36 -3.71 -10.05
C VAL A 143 -29.13 -2.20 -10.03
N LEU A 144 -29.10 -1.65 -8.82
CA LEU A 144 -28.92 -0.21 -8.61
C LEU A 144 -27.50 0.23 -8.98
N MET A 145 -27.41 1.28 -9.78
CA MET A 145 -26.19 2.08 -9.91
C MET A 145 -25.86 2.71 -8.54
N LEU A 146 -24.63 2.51 -8.06
CA LEU A 146 -23.98 3.43 -7.13
C LEU A 146 -23.85 4.79 -7.84
N LYS A 147 -24.90 5.60 -7.83
CA LYS A 147 -24.86 6.99 -8.28
C LYS A 147 -23.84 7.71 -7.40
N ARG A 148 -22.80 8.25 -8.04
CA ARG A 148 -21.76 9.07 -7.42
C ARG A 148 -22.33 10.24 -6.64
#